data_AF-A0A7R8VXU8-F1
#
_entry.id   AF-A0A7R8VXU8-F1
#
_cell.length_a   1.000
_cell.length_b   1.000
_cell.length_c   1.000
_cell.angle_alpha   90.00
_cell.angle_beta   90.00
_cell.angle_gamma   90.00
#
_symmetry.space_group_name_H-M   'P 1'
#
loop_
_entity.id
_entity.type
_entity.pdbx_description
1 polymer ?
#
loop_
_entity_poly.entity_id
_entity_poly.type
_entity_poly.pdbx_seq_one_letter_code
_entity_poly.pdbx_strand_id
1 'polypeptide(L)'
;SCCRSGCIEEGGKSDEGDHVDTVLNDGFFTIHSQVSNTLRTPRRYMAFIHTYIHIFTSKKSGIQQRRAQLQAGVSKLTEARQVVDSLKSEAANQEQRLAEKQAKANSALQMITETMRSANSHKTEMECLKEQTEKENQQLVVRKRAIDEELAEIEPLIREATAAVGNIKSESLSEIRSMRAPPEVIRDILEGVLRLMGILDTSWNSMKIFLAKRGVKEDIRSFDARQISRESRLAVEKLLQEKGESFDPKTAR
;
A
#
# COMPACT_ATOMS: atom_id res chain seq x y z
N SER A 1 2.87 31.82 47.88
CA SER A 1 4.01 32.48 48.53
C SER A 1 3.82 33.98 48.51
N CYS A 2 3.68 34.56 49.70
CA CYS A 2 3.96 35.95 50.10
C CYS A 2 3.27 37.16 49.44
N CYS A 3 2.60 37.92 50.32
CA CYS A 3 2.06 39.26 50.19
C CYS A 3 3.09 40.34 49.84
N ARG A 4 2.61 41.46 49.27
CA ARG A 4 2.94 42.86 49.65
C ARG A 4 2.03 43.79 48.82
N SER A 5 1.03 44.39 49.46
CA SER A 5 1.12 45.73 50.07
C SER A 5 1.36 46.83 49.04
N GLY A 6 0.28 47.52 48.68
CA GLY A 6 0.29 48.82 48.01
C GLY A 6 -0.79 49.67 48.67
N CYS A 7 -0.52 50.06 49.91
CA CYS A 7 -1.28 51.09 50.61
C CYS A 7 -1.38 52.33 49.71
N ILE A 8 -2.60 52.82 49.54
CA ILE A 8 -2.86 54.15 49.02
C ILE A 8 -2.24 55.10 50.04
N GLU A 9 -1.07 55.67 49.73
CA GLU A 9 -0.53 56.80 50.47
C GLU A 9 -1.50 57.96 50.30
N GLU A 10 -2.35 58.17 51.31
CA GLU A 10 -2.93 59.48 51.56
C GLU A 10 -1.78 60.45 51.82
N GLY A 11 -1.44 61.22 50.79
CA GLY A 11 -0.41 62.24 50.88
C GLY A 11 -0.78 63.26 51.95
N GLY A 12 -0.04 63.23 53.05
CA GLY A 12 0.08 64.36 53.97
C GLY A 12 0.57 65.56 53.17
N LYS A 13 -0.33 66.50 52.90
CA LYS A 13 -0.08 67.66 52.03
C LYS A 13 -0.34 68.99 52.72
N SER A 14 -0.51 68.99 54.04
CA SER A 14 -0.88 70.19 54.79
C SER A 14 0.31 70.98 55.36
N ASP A 15 1.44 70.34 55.69
CA ASP A 15 2.55 71.03 56.39
C ASP A 15 3.59 71.68 55.45
N GLU A 16 3.76 71.13 54.24
CA GLU A 16 4.80 71.60 53.30
C GLU A 16 4.38 72.86 52.51
N GLY A 17 3.07 73.10 52.39
CA GLY A 17 2.50 74.28 51.71
C GLY A 17 2.66 75.55 52.54
N ASP A 18 2.36 75.47 53.84
CA ASP A 18 2.40 76.61 54.75
C ASP A 18 3.82 77.17 54.94
N HIS A 19 4.84 76.29 54.94
CA HIS A 19 6.23 76.72 55.05
C HIS A 19 6.72 77.46 53.79
N VAL A 20 6.35 76.98 52.60
CA VAL A 20 6.72 77.60 51.32
C VAL A 20 6.02 78.96 51.15
N ASP A 21 4.75 79.05 51.53
CA ASP A 21 3.99 80.29 51.44
C ASP A 21 4.50 81.35 52.44
N THR A 22 4.96 80.93 53.63
CA THR A 22 5.58 81.82 54.61
C THR A 22 6.92 82.38 54.11
N VAL A 23 7.77 81.53 53.52
CA VAL A 23 9.08 81.94 52.95
C VAL A 23 8.90 82.85 51.74
N LEU A 24 7.90 82.59 50.89
CA LEU A 24 7.58 83.45 49.75
C LEU A 24 7.10 84.83 50.19
N ASN A 25 6.22 84.89 51.19
CA ASN A 25 5.69 86.15 51.71
C ASN A 25 6.79 87.02 52.34
N ASP A 26 7.69 86.42 53.12
CA ASP A 26 8.84 87.13 53.71
C ASP A 26 9.83 87.63 52.63
N GLY A 27 10.04 86.82 51.58
CA GLY A 27 10.83 87.20 50.42
C GLY A 27 10.24 88.39 49.64
N PHE A 28 8.92 88.37 49.37
CA PHE A 28 8.25 89.49 48.71
C PHE A 28 8.32 90.79 49.52
N PHE A 29 8.13 90.71 50.83
CA PHE A 29 8.23 91.85 51.74
C PHE A 29 9.66 92.42 51.78
N THR A 30 10.66 91.55 51.86
CA THR A 30 12.08 91.93 51.84
C THR A 30 12.45 92.63 50.53
N ILE A 31 12.02 92.11 49.39
CA ILE A 31 12.28 92.74 48.08
C ILE A 31 11.63 94.12 48.01
N HIS A 32 10.38 94.26 48.46
CA HIS A 32 9.68 95.56 48.43
C HIS A 32 10.29 96.60 49.38
N SER A 33 10.83 96.18 50.52
CA SER A 33 11.48 97.08 51.48
C SER A 33 12.86 97.58 51.01
N GLN A 34 13.56 96.80 50.19
CA GLN A 34 14.89 97.16 49.64
C GLN A 34 14.83 98.06 48.39
N VAL A 35 13.65 98.23 47.79
CA VAL A 35 13.45 99.08 46.60
C VAL A 35 13.43 100.58 46.96
N SER A 36 13.87 101.42 46.02
CA SER A 36 13.95 102.89 46.17
C SER A 36 12.61 103.52 46.58
N ASN A 37 12.65 104.55 47.45
CA ASN A 37 11.46 105.18 48.03
C ASN A 37 10.41 105.68 47.00
N THR A 38 10.82 106.05 45.79
CA THR A 38 9.92 106.47 44.69
C THR A 38 9.07 105.33 44.10
N LEU A 39 9.49 104.08 44.30
CA LEU A 39 8.84 102.87 43.78
C LEU A 39 8.10 102.09 44.88
N ARG A 40 8.35 102.42 46.16
CA ARG A 40 7.77 101.82 47.37
C ARG A 40 6.32 102.30 47.59
N THR A 41 5.44 101.92 46.67
CA THR A 41 4.01 102.25 46.72
C THR A 41 3.19 100.96 46.79
N PRO A 42 2.13 100.89 47.64
CA PRO A 42 1.30 99.69 47.75
C PRO A 42 0.73 99.19 46.42
N ARG A 43 0.42 100.11 45.49
CA ARG A 43 -0.04 99.78 44.14
C ARG A 43 1.00 99.00 43.32
N ARG A 44 2.29 99.36 43.42
CA ARG A 44 3.37 98.64 42.72
C ARG A 44 3.67 97.29 43.37
N TYR A 45 3.55 97.18 44.70
CA TYR A 45 3.66 95.91 45.41
C TYR A 45 2.58 94.91 45.00
N MET A 46 1.31 95.35 44.96
CA MET A 46 0.21 94.52 44.49
C MET A 46 0.39 94.11 43.03
N ALA A 47 0.82 95.04 42.16
CA ALA A 47 1.13 94.72 40.77
C ALA A 47 2.25 93.68 40.63
N PHE A 48 3.28 93.73 41.49
CA PHE A 48 4.36 92.74 41.52
C PHE A 48 3.84 91.35 41.93
N ILE A 49 3.04 91.25 43.00
CA ILE A 49 2.43 89.98 43.43
C ILE A 49 1.52 89.42 42.32
N HIS A 50 0.65 90.24 41.73
CA HIS A 50 -0.22 89.80 40.64
C HIS A 50 0.58 89.30 39.43
N THR A 51 1.67 89.98 39.08
CA THR A 51 2.55 89.57 37.99
C THR A 51 3.26 88.25 38.31
N TYR A 52 3.75 88.08 39.54
CA TYR A 52 4.35 86.82 39.99
C TYR A 52 3.33 85.67 39.92
N ILE A 53 2.14 85.84 40.51
CA ILE A 53 1.08 84.81 40.49
C ILE A 53 0.73 84.43 39.05
N HIS A 54 0.62 85.41 38.15
CA HIS A 54 0.35 85.17 36.74
C HIS A 54 1.46 84.35 36.07
N ILE A 55 2.73 84.74 36.23
CA ILE A 55 3.88 84.02 35.66
C ILE A 55 4.00 82.61 36.26
N PHE A 56 3.87 82.49 37.58
CA PHE A 56 3.94 81.23 38.30
C PHE A 56 2.85 80.27 37.83
N THR A 57 1.61 80.72 37.74
CA THR A 57 0.48 79.92 37.25
C THR A 57 0.67 79.51 35.79
N SER A 58 1.17 80.42 34.95
CA SER A 58 1.50 80.14 33.55
C SER A 58 2.62 79.09 33.42
N LYS A 59 3.70 79.21 34.20
CA LYS A 59 4.80 78.24 34.19
C LYS A 59 4.38 76.88 34.76
N LYS A 60 3.61 76.86 35.85
CA LYS A 60 3.08 75.64 36.47
C LYS A 60 2.17 74.88 35.50
N SER A 61 1.23 75.57 34.85
CA SER A 61 0.36 74.96 33.84
C SER A 61 1.15 74.43 32.64
N GLY A 62 2.15 75.18 32.15
CA GLY A 62 3.04 74.71 31.08
C GLY A 62 3.83 73.43 31.45
N ILE A 63 4.36 73.35 32.69
CA ILE A 63 5.05 72.15 33.18
C ILE A 63 4.07 70.98 33.31
N GLN A 64 2.86 71.22 33.84
CA GLN A 64 1.83 70.19 33.96
C GLN A 64 1.40 69.64 32.60
N GLN A 65 1.22 70.50 31.60
CA GLN A 65 0.90 70.09 30.23
C GLN A 65 2.02 69.26 29.63
N ARG A 66 3.28 69.69 29.77
CA ARG A 66 4.44 68.94 29.27
C ARG A 66 4.57 67.57 29.96
N ARG A 67 4.34 67.52 31.27
CA ARG A 67 4.30 66.25 32.02
C ARG A 67 3.21 65.32 31.49
N ALA A 68 2.00 65.83 31.25
CA ALA A 68 0.90 65.04 30.71
C ALA A 68 1.21 64.49 29.31
N GLN A 69 1.80 65.31 28.43
CA GLN A 69 2.24 64.87 27.10
C GLN A 69 3.32 63.78 27.17
N LEU A 70 4.34 63.94 28.03
CA LEU A 70 5.37 62.93 28.23
C LEU A 70 4.78 61.64 28.79
N GLN A 71 3.88 61.74 29.76
CA GLN A 71 3.21 60.57 30.34
C GLN A 71 2.38 59.82 29.29
N ALA A 72 1.62 60.53 28.44
CA ALA A 72 0.91 59.92 27.33
C ALA A 72 1.85 59.24 26.33
N GLY A 73 2.99 59.88 26.00
CA GLY A 73 4.02 59.30 25.13
C GLY A 73 4.63 58.01 25.70
N VAL A 74 4.96 57.99 26.99
CA VAL A 74 5.48 56.81 27.68
C VAL A 74 4.44 55.69 27.73
N SER A 75 3.18 56.01 27.99
CA SER A 75 2.08 55.03 27.92
C SER A 75 2.02 54.41 26.52
N LYS A 76 2.05 55.24 25.48
CA LYS A 76 1.97 54.74 24.10
C LYS A 76 3.17 53.89 23.69
N LEU A 77 4.37 54.24 24.15
CA LEU A 77 5.57 53.42 23.93
C LEU A 77 5.46 52.06 24.62
N THR A 78 4.87 52.04 25.82
CA THR A 78 4.65 50.79 26.58
C THR A 78 3.63 49.90 25.89
N GLU A 79 2.52 50.46 25.40
CA GLU A 79 1.52 49.74 24.61
C GLU A 79 2.12 49.19 23.30
N ALA A 80 2.88 50.00 22.57
CA ALA A 80 3.53 49.57 21.33
C ALA A 80 4.51 48.42 21.59
N ARG A 81 5.27 48.48 22.69
CA ARG A 81 6.15 47.39 23.10
C ARG A 81 5.38 46.10 23.36
N GLN A 82 4.26 46.16 24.10
CA GLN A 82 3.42 44.99 24.37
C GLN A 82 2.89 44.35 23.08
N VAL A 83 2.44 45.17 22.12
CA VAL A 83 1.97 44.71 20.80
C VAL A 83 3.11 44.03 20.02
N VAL A 84 4.32 44.60 20.04
CA VAL A 84 5.47 43.99 19.36
C VAL A 84 5.83 42.65 20.01
N ASP A 85 5.82 42.57 21.34
CA ASP A 85 6.11 41.34 22.07
C ASP A 85 5.05 40.26 21.81
N SER A 86 3.76 40.62 21.71
CA SER A 86 2.71 39.67 21.35
C SER A 86 2.85 39.17 19.91
N LEU A 87 3.08 40.07 18.95
CA LEU A 87 3.28 39.70 17.54
C LEU A 87 4.50 38.80 17.34
N LYS A 88 5.59 39.03 18.08
CA LYS A 88 6.77 38.16 18.05
C LYS A 88 6.45 36.75 18.55
N SER A 89 5.69 36.65 19.63
CA SER A 89 5.25 35.36 20.18
C SER A 89 4.34 34.62 19.19
N GLU A 90 3.37 35.32 18.59
CA GLU A 90 2.49 34.75 17.56
C GLU A 90 3.26 34.29 16.32
N ALA A 91 4.22 35.09 15.85
CA ALA A 91 5.07 34.74 14.72
C ALA A 91 5.87 33.46 15.00
N ALA A 92 6.51 33.35 16.16
CA ALA A 92 7.27 32.16 16.56
C ALA A 92 6.37 30.90 16.61
N ASN A 93 5.17 31.03 17.19
CA ASN A 93 4.20 29.93 17.22
C ASN A 93 3.76 29.53 15.80
N GLN A 94 3.54 30.50 14.91
CA GLN A 94 3.11 30.23 13.55
C GLN A 94 4.22 29.59 12.71
N GLU A 95 5.48 30.02 12.89
CA GLU A 95 6.66 29.38 12.27
C GLU A 95 6.78 27.92 12.68
N GLN A 96 6.61 27.60 13.97
CA GLN A 96 6.62 26.22 14.44
C GLN A 96 5.51 25.39 13.79
N ARG A 97 4.28 25.92 13.75
CA ARG A 97 3.13 25.22 13.12
C ARG A 97 3.35 25.00 11.63
N LEU A 98 3.94 25.97 10.93
CA LEU A 98 4.30 25.84 9.53
C LEU A 98 5.35 24.74 9.33
N ALA A 99 6.40 24.71 10.14
CA ALA A 99 7.42 23.66 10.08
C ALA A 99 6.83 22.26 10.30
N GLU A 100 5.94 22.09 11.28
CA GLU A 100 5.25 20.82 11.53
C GLU A 100 4.36 20.40 10.35
N LYS A 101 3.60 21.34 9.76
CA LYS A 101 2.77 21.05 8.60
C LYS A 101 3.61 20.71 7.36
N GLN A 102 4.72 21.41 7.15
CA GLN A 102 5.65 21.13 6.06
C GLN A 102 6.27 19.74 6.22
N ALA A 103 6.69 19.37 7.44
CA ALA A 103 7.22 18.04 7.73
C ALA A 103 6.20 16.93 7.43
N LYS A 104 4.93 17.11 7.83
CA LYS A 104 3.84 16.18 7.52
C LYS A 104 3.58 16.07 6.02
N ALA A 105 3.57 17.19 5.29
CA ALA A 105 3.40 17.20 3.84
C ALA A 105 4.54 16.47 3.13
N ASN A 106 5.79 16.71 3.53
CA ASN A 106 6.96 16.03 2.97
C ASN A 106 6.91 14.52 3.23
N SER A 107 6.52 14.09 4.44
CA SER A 107 6.34 12.68 4.77
C SER A 107 5.24 12.03 3.91
N ALA A 108 4.11 12.71 3.71
CA ALA A 108 3.05 12.21 2.83
C ALA A 108 3.52 12.06 1.38
N LEU A 109 4.28 13.04 0.85
CA LEU A 109 4.86 12.95 -0.49
C LEU A 109 5.85 11.79 -0.63
N GLN A 110 6.67 11.52 0.39
CA GLN A 110 7.55 10.35 0.40
C GLN A 110 6.76 9.05 0.35
N MET A 111 5.70 8.90 1.16
CA MET A 111 4.85 7.71 1.12
C MET A 111 4.18 7.51 -0.24
N ILE A 112 3.68 8.58 -0.87
CA ILE A 112 3.10 8.51 -2.22
C ILE A 112 4.16 8.05 -3.23
N THR A 113 5.37 8.58 -3.14
CA THR A 113 6.46 8.24 -4.05
C THR A 113 6.85 6.76 -3.92
N GLU A 114 6.97 6.26 -2.69
CA GLU A 114 7.27 4.85 -2.42
C GLU A 114 6.16 3.93 -2.92
N THR A 115 4.90 4.29 -2.66
CA THR A 115 3.73 3.55 -3.13
C THR A 115 3.67 3.50 -4.65
N MET A 116 3.94 4.63 -5.32
CA MET A 116 3.96 4.71 -6.77
C MET A 116 5.10 3.87 -7.36
N ARG A 117 6.28 3.87 -6.74
CA ARG A 117 7.42 3.05 -7.15
C ARG A 117 7.09 1.56 -7.04
N SER A 118 6.53 1.11 -5.91
CA SER A 118 6.11 -0.28 -5.72
C SER A 118 5.03 -0.68 -6.71
N ALA A 119 4.01 0.15 -6.92
CA ALA A 119 2.95 -0.11 -7.90
C ALA A 119 3.50 -0.23 -9.33
N ASN A 120 4.49 0.59 -9.70
CA ASN A 120 5.12 0.50 -11.00
C ASN A 120 5.97 -0.78 -11.14
N SER A 121 6.70 -1.19 -10.11
CA SER A 121 7.42 -2.49 -10.09
C SER A 121 6.46 -3.65 -10.30
N HIS A 122 5.37 -3.70 -9.54
CA HIS A 122 4.36 -4.75 -9.68
C HIS A 122 3.71 -4.76 -11.06
N LYS A 123 3.44 -3.58 -11.64
CA LYS A 123 2.95 -3.49 -13.02
C LYS A 123 3.94 -4.14 -14.00
N THR A 124 5.22 -3.81 -13.91
CA THR A 124 6.26 -4.39 -14.80
C THR A 124 6.42 -5.89 -14.59
N GLU A 125 6.35 -6.38 -13.35
CA GLU A 125 6.37 -7.81 -13.03
C GLU A 125 5.16 -8.54 -13.64
N MET A 126 3.96 -7.96 -13.51
CA MET A 126 2.75 -8.54 -14.10
C MET A 126 2.79 -8.57 -15.63
N GLU A 127 3.31 -7.52 -16.27
CA GLU A 127 3.47 -7.48 -17.72
C GLU A 127 4.43 -8.58 -18.19
N CYS A 128 5.56 -8.76 -17.51
CA CYS A 128 6.50 -9.86 -17.78
C CYS A 128 5.86 -11.24 -17.60
N LEU A 129 5.13 -11.46 -16.50
CA LEU A 129 4.45 -12.74 -16.23
C LEU A 129 3.38 -13.04 -17.29
N LYS A 130 2.65 -12.02 -17.72
CA LYS A 130 1.63 -12.14 -18.77
C LYS A 130 2.27 -12.53 -20.11
N GLU A 131 3.39 -11.91 -20.49
CA GLU A 131 4.14 -12.29 -21.69
C GLU A 131 4.65 -13.73 -21.62
N GLN A 132 5.16 -14.16 -20.46
CA GLN A 132 5.65 -15.52 -20.27
C GLN A 132 4.51 -16.55 -20.37
N THR A 133 3.37 -16.27 -19.72
CA THR A 133 2.19 -17.14 -19.78
C THR A 133 1.65 -17.24 -21.20
N GLU A 134 1.64 -16.15 -21.95
CA GLU A 134 1.21 -16.14 -23.34
C GLU A 134 2.13 -17.01 -24.22
N LYS A 135 3.45 -16.92 -24.04
CA LYS A 135 4.42 -17.79 -24.74
C LYS A 135 4.21 -19.26 -24.40
N GLU A 136 4.02 -19.59 -23.13
CA GLU A 136 3.78 -20.96 -22.69
C GLU A 136 2.46 -21.51 -23.23
N ASN A 137 1.40 -20.70 -23.25
CA ASN A 137 0.11 -21.07 -23.81
C ASN A 137 0.22 -21.35 -25.32
N GLN A 138 0.93 -20.51 -26.07
CA GLN A 138 1.19 -20.75 -27.50
C GLN A 138 1.92 -22.08 -27.72
N GLN A 139 2.94 -22.39 -26.91
CA GLN A 139 3.63 -23.68 -26.99
C GLN A 139 2.72 -24.86 -26.66
N LEU A 140 1.86 -24.73 -25.65
CA LEU A 140 0.88 -25.75 -25.29
C LEU A 140 -0.14 -26.00 -26.40
N VAL A 141 -0.64 -24.94 -27.04
CA VAL A 141 -1.57 -25.05 -28.17
C VAL A 141 -0.94 -25.81 -29.33
N VAL A 142 0.33 -25.52 -29.66
CA VAL A 142 1.05 -26.22 -30.73
C VAL A 142 1.24 -27.70 -30.39
N ARG A 143 1.70 -28.01 -29.17
CA ARG A 143 1.89 -29.41 -28.73
C ARG A 143 0.58 -30.18 -28.69
N LYS A 144 -0.48 -29.54 -28.18
CA LYS A 144 -1.81 -30.14 -28.12
C LYS A 144 -2.33 -30.46 -29.52
N ARG A 145 -2.18 -29.53 -30.48
CA ARG A 145 -2.57 -29.78 -31.87
C ARG A 145 -1.85 -31.00 -32.45
N ALA A 146 -0.54 -31.11 -32.27
CA ALA A 146 0.21 -32.26 -32.77
C ALA A 146 -0.28 -33.60 -32.16
N ILE A 147 -0.55 -33.62 -30.85
CA ILE A 147 -1.09 -34.80 -30.18
C ILE A 147 -2.51 -35.12 -30.66
N ASP A 148 -3.37 -34.10 -30.81
CA ASP A 148 -4.75 -34.28 -31.28
C ASP A 148 -4.78 -34.80 -32.74
N GLU A 149 -3.83 -34.38 -33.58
CA GLU A 149 -3.64 -34.90 -34.95
C GLU A 149 -3.23 -36.38 -34.94
N GLU A 150 -2.22 -36.76 -34.15
CA GLU A 150 -1.80 -38.17 -34.01
C GLU A 150 -2.93 -39.04 -33.44
N LEU A 151 -3.69 -38.53 -32.46
CA LEU A 151 -4.84 -39.23 -31.91
C LEU A 151 -5.96 -39.38 -32.94
N ALA A 152 -6.22 -38.37 -33.76
CA ALA A 152 -7.27 -38.43 -34.78
C ALA A 152 -7.01 -39.49 -35.84
N GLU A 153 -5.75 -39.83 -36.13
CA GLU A 153 -5.39 -40.92 -37.03
C GLU A 153 -5.58 -42.31 -36.38
N ILE A 154 -5.22 -42.45 -35.10
CA ILE A 154 -5.21 -43.74 -34.41
C ILE A 154 -6.58 -44.12 -33.83
N GLU A 155 -7.33 -43.15 -33.31
CA GLU A 155 -8.64 -43.37 -32.69
C GLU A 155 -9.66 -44.09 -33.58
N PRO A 156 -9.84 -43.78 -34.88
CA PRO A 156 -10.77 -44.51 -35.72
C PRO A 156 -10.38 -45.98 -35.90
N LEU A 157 -9.08 -46.28 -36.01
CA LEU A 157 -8.58 -47.66 -36.15
C LEU A 157 -8.86 -48.48 -34.89
N ILE A 158 -8.61 -47.89 -33.71
CA ILE A 158 -8.92 -48.55 -32.43
C ILE A 158 -10.43 -48.76 -32.31
N ARG A 159 -11.24 -47.74 -32.64
CA ARG A 159 -12.71 -47.83 -32.56
C ARG A 159 -13.27 -48.90 -33.48
N GLU A 160 -12.76 -49.01 -34.70
CA GLU A 160 -13.13 -50.06 -35.66
C GLU A 160 -12.75 -51.44 -35.12
N ALA A 161 -11.51 -51.61 -34.63
CA ALA A 161 -11.07 -52.87 -34.04
C ALA A 161 -11.92 -53.27 -32.81
N THR A 162 -12.24 -52.33 -31.94
CA THR A 162 -13.11 -52.54 -30.78
C THR A 162 -14.53 -52.94 -31.20
N ALA A 163 -15.07 -52.31 -32.25
CA ALA A 163 -16.38 -52.67 -32.80
C ALA A 163 -16.36 -54.08 -33.43
N ALA A 164 -15.29 -54.43 -34.15
CA ALA A 164 -15.10 -55.76 -34.72
C ALA A 164 -15.06 -56.85 -33.65
N VAL A 165 -14.31 -56.64 -32.55
CA VAL A 165 -14.31 -57.53 -31.37
C VAL A 165 -15.71 -57.63 -30.78
N GLY A 166 -16.42 -56.50 -30.69
CA GLY A 166 -17.83 -56.41 -30.28
C GLY A 166 -18.81 -57.20 -31.16
N ASN A 167 -18.46 -57.50 -32.41
CA ASN A 167 -19.29 -58.28 -33.34
C ASN A 167 -18.95 -59.77 -33.37
N ILE A 168 -17.91 -60.23 -32.64
CA ILE A 168 -17.57 -61.65 -32.55
C ILE A 168 -18.71 -62.42 -31.89
N LYS A 169 -19.15 -63.49 -32.55
CA LYS A 169 -20.19 -64.41 -32.10
C LYS A 169 -19.65 -65.39 -31.06
N SER A 170 -20.43 -65.68 -30.02
CA SER A 170 -20.07 -66.65 -28.97
C SER A 170 -19.91 -68.08 -29.52
N GLU A 171 -20.64 -68.38 -30.59
CA GLU A 171 -20.63 -69.68 -31.26
C GLU A 171 -19.27 -69.93 -31.91
N SER A 172 -18.71 -68.93 -32.60
CA SER A 172 -17.39 -69.01 -33.24
C SER A 172 -16.25 -69.23 -32.24
N LEU A 173 -16.31 -68.60 -31.05
CA LEU A 173 -15.34 -68.86 -29.98
C LEU A 173 -15.48 -70.29 -29.41
N SER A 174 -16.71 -70.82 -29.38
CA SER A 174 -16.99 -72.17 -28.92
C SER A 174 -16.49 -73.23 -29.91
N GLU A 175 -16.59 -72.96 -31.22
CA GLU A 175 -16.01 -73.78 -32.30
C GLU A 175 -14.49 -73.86 -32.20
N ILE A 176 -13.82 -72.73 -31.95
CA ILE A 176 -12.35 -72.73 -31.77
C ILE A 176 -11.94 -73.60 -30.59
N ARG A 177 -12.71 -73.57 -29.49
CA ARG A 177 -12.43 -74.35 -28.29
C ARG A 177 -12.63 -75.86 -28.46
N SER A 178 -13.53 -76.29 -29.34
CA SER A 178 -13.83 -77.72 -29.56
C SER A 178 -12.83 -78.42 -30.48
N MET A 179 -11.94 -77.68 -31.13
CA MET A 179 -10.88 -78.24 -31.97
C MET A 179 -9.87 -79.08 -31.17
N ARG A 180 -9.42 -80.19 -31.78
CA ARG A 180 -8.39 -81.06 -31.19
C ARG A 180 -7.02 -80.37 -31.12
N ALA A 181 -6.70 -79.53 -32.11
CA ALA A 181 -5.49 -78.70 -32.17
C ALA A 181 -5.78 -77.40 -32.95
N PRO A 182 -5.17 -76.26 -32.59
CA PRO A 182 -5.37 -75.00 -33.29
C PRO A 182 -4.58 -74.97 -34.61
N PRO A 183 -5.18 -74.51 -35.73
CA PRO A 183 -4.44 -74.13 -36.93
C PRO A 183 -3.36 -73.09 -36.60
N GLU A 184 -2.26 -73.09 -37.35
CA GLU A 184 -1.09 -72.24 -37.04
C GLU A 184 -1.46 -70.76 -36.95
N VAL A 185 -2.25 -70.25 -37.90
CA VAL A 185 -2.72 -68.85 -37.92
C VAL A 185 -3.50 -68.49 -36.64
N ILE A 186 -4.43 -69.35 -36.21
CA ILE A 186 -5.24 -69.12 -35.01
C ILE A 186 -4.36 -69.19 -33.75
N ARG A 187 -3.42 -70.13 -33.72
CA ARG A 187 -2.47 -70.28 -32.61
C ARG A 187 -1.60 -69.02 -32.44
N ASP A 188 -1.08 -68.49 -33.54
CA ASP A 188 -0.19 -67.34 -33.54
C ASP A 188 -0.93 -66.05 -33.09
N ILE A 189 -2.17 -65.86 -33.56
CA ILE A 189 -3.01 -64.72 -33.14
C ILE A 189 -3.36 -64.82 -31.64
N LEU A 190 -3.79 -66.00 -31.18
CA LEU A 190 -4.13 -66.21 -29.77
C LEU A 190 -2.91 -66.07 -28.85
N GLU A 191 -1.73 -66.50 -29.31
CA GLU A 191 -0.48 -66.31 -28.60
C GLU A 191 -0.16 -64.82 -28.40
N GLY A 192 -0.35 -64.00 -29.45
CA GLY A 192 -0.20 -62.55 -29.36
C GLY A 192 -1.16 -61.91 -28.34
N VAL A 193 -2.44 -62.28 -28.39
CA VAL A 193 -3.46 -61.75 -27.47
C VAL A 193 -3.16 -62.12 -26.01
N LEU A 194 -2.81 -63.38 -25.72
CA LEU A 194 -2.47 -63.82 -24.36
C LEU A 194 -1.26 -63.07 -23.79
N ARG A 195 -0.22 -62.87 -24.60
CA ARG A 195 1.00 -62.13 -24.20
C ARG A 195 0.70 -60.66 -23.91
N LEU A 196 -0.16 -60.01 -24.70
CA LEU A 196 -0.62 -58.64 -24.45
C LEU A 196 -1.43 -58.53 -23.15
N MET A 197 -2.24 -59.55 -22.84
CA MET A 197 -3.02 -59.61 -21.59
C MET A 197 -2.21 -60.09 -20.37
N GLY A 198 -0.90 -60.26 -20.51
CA GLY A 198 0.01 -60.61 -19.39
C GLY A 198 0.05 -62.11 -19.04
N ILE A 199 -0.53 -62.98 -19.87
CA ILE A 199 -0.49 -64.43 -19.68
C ILE A 199 0.71 -64.98 -20.49
N LEU A 200 1.72 -65.47 -19.78
CA LEU A 200 2.96 -65.98 -20.39
C LEU A 200 2.86 -67.44 -20.86
N ASP A 201 1.88 -68.19 -20.35
CA ASP A 201 1.63 -69.57 -20.78
C ASP A 201 0.86 -69.57 -22.12
N THR A 202 1.57 -69.91 -23.19
CA THR A 202 1.05 -69.98 -24.57
C THR A 202 0.67 -71.41 -24.98
N SER A 203 0.49 -72.32 -24.01
CA SER A 203 0.00 -73.67 -24.29
C SER A 203 -1.45 -73.66 -24.81
N TRP A 204 -1.81 -74.64 -25.65
CA TRP A 204 -3.18 -74.77 -26.15
C TRP A 204 -4.22 -74.93 -25.03
N ASN A 205 -3.82 -75.53 -23.91
CA ASN A 205 -4.69 -75.65 -22.75
C ASN A 205 -4.97 -74.28 -22.10
N SER A 206 -3.93 -73.44 -21.94
CA SER A 206 -4.05 -72.06 -21.44
C SER A 206 -4.94 -71.21 -22.35
N MET A 207 -4.76 -71.30 -23.68
CA MET A 207 -5.62 -70.63 -24.67
C MET A 207 -7.10 -71.00 -24.51
N LYS A 208 -7.40 -72.29 -24.35
CA LYS A 208 -8.79 -72.77 -24.14
C LYS A 208 -9.39 -72.27 -22.82
N ILE A 209 -8.61 -72.24 -21.74
CA ILE A 209 -9.05 -71.73 -20.43
C ILE A 209 -9.37 -70.25 -20.53
N PHE A 210 -8.52 -69.47 -21.19
CA PHE A 210 -8.72 -68.05 -21.42
C PHE A 210 -10.00 -67.77 -22.22
N LEU A 211 -10.21 -68.47 -23.35
CA LEU A 211 -11.43 -68.32 -24.15
C LEU A 211 -12.70 -68.81 -23.43
N ALA A 212 -12.58 -69.71 -22.46
CA ALA A 212 -13.70 -70.20 -21.65
C ALA A 212 -14.11 -69.23 -20.53
N LYS A 213 -13.30 -68.20 -20.24
CA LYS A 213 -13.60 -67.21 -19.21
C LYS A 213 -14.87 -66.42 -19.57
N ARG A 214 -15.81 -66.33 -18.64
CA ARG A 214 -17.02 -65.52 -18.81
C ARG A 214 -16.62 -64.05 -18.96
N GLY A 215 -17.06 -63.41 -20.05
CA GLY A 215 -16.76 -62.01 -20.32
C GLY A 215 -15.45 -61.73 -21.05
N VAL A 216 -14.74 -62.76 -21.56
CA VAL A 216 -13.48 -62.58 -22.31
C VAL A 216 -13.55 -61.53 -23.43
N LYS A 217 -14.70 -61.41 -24.10
CA LYS A 217 -14.94 -60.40 -25.15
C LYS A 217 -14.95 -58.98 -24.59
N GLU A 218 -15.52 -58.78 -23.41
CA GLU A 218 -15.55 -57.47 -22.75
C GLU A 218 -14.17 -57.14 -22.15
N ASP A 219 -13.48 -58.15 -21.63
CA ASP A 219 -12.10 -58.01 -21.15
C ASP A 219 -11.14 -57.57 -22.28
N ILE A 220 -11.30 -58.10 -23.49
CA ILE A 220 -10.52 -57.68 -24.67
C ILE A 220 -10.92 -56.28 -25.13
N ARG A 221 -12.22 -55.94 -25.09
CA ARG A 221 -12.74 -54.63 -25.50
C ARG A 221 -12.33 -53.49 -24.58
N SER A 222 -12.29 -53.75 -23.28
CA SER A 222 -11.94 -52.78 -22.23
C SER A 222 -10.45 -52.78 -21.88
N PHE A 223 -9.63 -53.49 -22.66
CA PHE A 223 -8.20 -53.60 -22.43
C PHE A 223 -7.50 -52.24 -22.48
N ASP A 224 -6.75 -51.90 -21.42
CA ASP A 224 -5.98 -50.67 -21.32
C ASP A 224 -4.55 -50.88 -21.86
N ALA A 225 -4.25 -50.29 -23.02
CA ALA A 225 -2.94 -50.36 -23.65
C ALA A 225 -1.80 -49.79 -22.78
N ARG A 226 -2.09 -48.94 -21.77
CA ARG A 226 -1.08 -48.40 -20.86
C ARG A 226 -0.54 -49.43 -19.87
N GLN A 227 -1.25 -50.53 -19.69
CA GLN A 227 -0.87 -51.59 -18.74
C GLN A 227 0.06 -52.65 -19.37
N ILE A 228 0.34 -52.56 -20.68
CA ILE A 228 1.23 -53.50 -21.37
C ILE A 228 2.66 -53.36 -20.82
N SER A 229 3.20 -54.45 -20.28
CA SER A 229 4.60 -54.49 -19.85
C SER A 229 5.56 -54.38 -21.05
N ARG A 230 6.75 -53.80 -20.84
CA ARG A 230 7.78 -53.71 -21.89
C ARG A 230 8.17 -55.09 -22.42
N GLU A 231 8.21 -56.10 -21.55
CA GLU A 231 8.53 -57.49 -21.91
C GLU A 231 7.45 -58.09 -22.82
N SER A 232 6.17 -57.95 -22.45
CA SER A 232 5.04 -58.38 -23.29
C SER A 232 5.06 -57.73 -24.66
N ARG A 233 5.33 -56.41 -24.73
CA ARG A 233 5.40 -55.67 -26.00
C ARG A 233 6.50 -56.20 -26.92
N LEU A 234 7.71 -56.40 -26.38
CA LEU A 234 8.85 -56.93 -27.15
C LEU A 234 8.61 -58.37 -27.62
N ALA A 235 7.99 -59.21 -26.78
CA ALA A 235 7.67 -60.59 -27.16
C ALA A 235 6.66 -60.65 -28.32
N VAL A 236 5.67 -59.76 -28.31
CA VAL A 236 4.66 -59.67 -29.38
C VAL A 236 5.25 -59.05 -30.65
N GLU A 237 6.13 -58.06 -30.53
CA GLU A 237 6.86 -57.48 -31.65
C GLU A 237 7.75 -58.52 -32.35
N LYS A 238 8.45 -59.36 -31.56
CA LYS A 238 9.21 -60.50 -32.08
C LYS A 238 8.30 -61.51 -32.80
N LEU A 239 7.14 -61.83 -32.23
CA LEU A 239 6.17 -62.74 -32.84
C LEU A 239 5.64 -62.20 -34.17
N LEU A 240 5.36 -60.90 -34.26
CA LEU A 240 4.96 -60.21 -35.49
C LEU A 240 6.05 -60.25 -36.58
N GLN A 241 7.32 -60.13 -36.19
CA GLN A 241 8.45 -60.23 -37.12
C GLN A 241 8.66 -61.65 -37.64
N GLU A 242 8.59 -62.65 -36.76
CA GLU A 242 8.82 -64.06 -37.11
C GLU A 242 7.64 -64.66 -37.90
N LYS A 243 6.42 -64.19 -37.65
CA LYS A 243 5.18 -64.79 -38.18
C LYS A 243 4.21 -63.78 -38.79
N GLY A 244 4.74 -62.77 -39.49
CA GLY A 244 3.94 -61.68 -40.05
C GLY A 244 2.79 -62.11 -40.97
N GLU A 245 2.94 -63.21 -41.71
CA GLU A 245 1.90 -63.72 -42.62
C GLU A 245 0.62 -64.18 -41.88
N SER A 246 0.75 -64.67 -40.64
CA SER A 246 -0.38 -65.10 -39.80
C SER A 246 -1.25 -63.91 -39.31
N PHE A 247 -0.75 -62.67 -39.39
CA PHE A 247 -1.45 -61.47 -38.89
C PHE A 247 -2.07 -60.62 -40.01
N ASP A 248 -1.97 -61.03 -41.29
CA ASP A 248 -2.68 -60.36 -42.39
C ASP A 248 -4.20 -60.64 -42.29
N PRO A 249 -5.07 -59.61 -42.26
CA PRO A 249 -6.52 -59.77 -42.25
C PRO A 249 -7.08 -60.66 -43.37
N LYS A 250 -6.38 -60.82 -44.49
CA LYS A 250 -6.80 -61.69 -45.59
C LYS A 250 -6.53 -63.17 -45.32
N THR A 251 -5.46 -63.48 -44.60
CA THR A 251 -5.05 -64.84 -44.25
C THR A 251 -5.77 -65.33 -43.00
N ALA A 252 -6.15 -64.42 -42.11
CA ALA A 252 -6.81 -64.69 -40.83
C ALA A 252 -8.35 -64.75 -40.87
N ARG A 253 -8.96 -64.53 -42.04
CA ARG A 253 -10.42 -64.45 -42.23
C ARG A 253 -10.99 -65.71 -42.86
#